data_AF-V5H8H9-F1
#
_entry.id   AF-V5H8H9-F1
#
_cell.length_a   1.000
_cell.length_b   1.000
_cell.length_c   1.000
_cell.angle_alpha   90.00
_cell.angle_beta   90.00
_cell.angle_gamma   90.00
#
_symmetry.space_group_name_H-M   'P 1'
#
loop_
_entity.id
_entity.type
_entity.pdbx_description
1 polymer ?
#
loop_
_entity_poly.entity_id
_entity_poly.type
_entity_poly.pdbx_seq_one_letter_code
_entity_poly.pdbx_strand_id
1 'polypeptide(L)'
;ENLERLQNMSHAEKVQARDQLLARLDPTVVSFLRSRRDAATKPGCSLEDGARTKVGPRPEDAAPVSPKKPHDSLGSTSEEKPTEKRLPLDESELPIRPSEAAQRWLHMDQVEEEKLEWMTMLPPAKEPDSKDPVVGRFDFEGNLVSPSTEIPTHHGLHHHGDSPQAAGYSTAEILQFLRSSVRSQRLLALQLLERMLTKHWEGRYAGLLAETDLADHLLGSGLAPLLRSALDDRSTLDAALVALRALVVSRPQEEVLKRAFLWCLGHRSPFLQPVKRVEGTNELTDLELSQADIVKALLRMDLLTRLSYVLRKCCPGANAVASTLLILARMARHSLQSATKILDHPGLMELVFEQFLPQHWGSPAVVSGKMAQAYGSPMWSALELVRSLAAAGRSLADTLLQRYPLEESLSAYLALDPSASR
;
A
#
# COMPACT_ATOMS: atom_id res chain seq x y z
N GLU A 1 -40.70 31.18 21.50
CA GLU A 1 -40.64 31.62 20.09
C GLU A 1 -41.65 30.94 19.15
N ASN A 2 -41.48 29.69 18.69
CA ASN A 2 -42.39 29.09 17.68
C ASN A 2 -43.83 28.85 18.19
N LEU A 3 -44.01 28.47 19.45
CA LEU A 3 -45.33 28.28 20.07
C LEU A 3 -46.06 29.61 20.30
N GLU A 4 -45.35 30.67 20.68
CA GLU A 4 -45.91 32.02 20.83
C GLU A 4 -46.33 32.59 19.47
N ARG A 5 -45.53 32.34 18.43
CA ARG A 5 -45.87 32.71 17.05
C ARG A 5 -47.13 32.01 16.56
N LEU A 6 -47.31 30.73 16.91
CA LEU A 6 -48.55 29.99 16.66
C LEU A 6 -49.72 30.53 17.48
N GLN A 7 -49.54 30.95 18.73
CA GLN A 7 -50.63 31.51 19.53
C GLN A 7 -51.14 32.84 18.98
N ASN A 8 -50.24 33.67 18.43
CA ASN A 8 -50.58 35.00 17.89
C ASN A 8 -51.14 35.01 16.46
N MET A 9 -51.15 33.87 15.75
CA MET A 9 -51.75 33.77 14.40
C MET A 9 -53.26 33.53 14.44
N SER A 10 -53.98 34.17 13.52
CA SER A 10 -55.42 33.97 13.36
C SER A 10 -55.76 32.54 12.91
N HIS A 11 -56.99 32.09 13.16
CA HIS A 11 -57.42 30.74 12.79
C HIS A 11 -57.34 30.51 11.26
N ALA A 12 -57.63 31.55 10.46
CA ALA A 12 -57.54 31.48 9.00
C ALA A 12 -56.09 31.27 8.53
N GLU A 13 -55.12 31.98 9.11
CA GLU A 13 -53.70 31.85 8.78
C GLU A 13 -53.15 30.47 9.16
N LYS A 14 -53.60 29.91 10.29
CA LYS A 14 -53.23 28.54 10.72
C LYS A 14 -53.70 27.48 9.74
N VAL A 15 -54.93 27.62 9.22
CA VAL A 15 -55.49 26.68 8.23
C VAL A 15 -54.74 26.79 6.91
N GLN A 16 -54.47 28.02 6.44
CA GLN A 16 -53.72 28.24 5.21
C GLN A 16 -52.29 27.70 5.29
N ALA A 17 -51.59 27.92 6.41
CA ALA A 17 -50.24 27.40 6.63
C ALA A 17 -50.23 25.86 6.71
N ARG A 18 -51.24 25.26 7.36
CA ARG A 18 -51.41 23.80 7.41
C ARG A 18 -51.58 23.22 6.01
N ASP A 19 -52.43 23.82 5.19
CA ASP A 19 -52.74 23.29 3.87
C ASP A 19 -51.53 23.46 2.91
N GLN A 20 -50.78 24.55 3.04
CA GLN A 20 -49.49 24.72 2.35
C GLN A 20 -48.43 23.69 2.78
N LEU A 21 -48.39 23.32 4.06
CA LEU A 21 -47.48 22.29 4.56
C LEU A 21 -47.88 20.90 4.07
N LEU A 22 -49.18 20.58 4.06
CA LEU A 22 -49.68 19.30 3.56
C LEU A 22 -49.47 19.15 2.05
N ALA A 23 -49.48 20.24 1.28
CA ALA A 23 -49.17 20.21 -0.15
C ALA A 23 -47.68 19.99 -0.47
N ARG A 24 -46.78 20.30 0.47
CA ARG A 24 -45.32 20.19 0.29
C ARG A 24 -44.72 18.91 0.86
N LEU A 25 -45.42 18.24 1.76
CA LEU A 25 -44.91 17.07 2.48
C LEU A 25 -45.36 15.76 1.81
N ASP A 26 -44.50 14.75 1.89
CA ASP A 26 -44.78 13.40 1.41
C ASP A 26 -45.94 12.78 2.22
N PRO A 27 -46.97 12.21 1.56
CA PRO A 27 -48.13 11.62 2.21
C PRO A 27 -47.79 10.49 3.20
N THR A 28 -46.68 9.78 3.01
CA THR A 28 -46.22 8.70 3.91
C THR A 28 -45.72 9.22 5.26
N VAL A 29 -45.10 10.40 5.27
CA VAL A 29 -44.62 11.05 6.51
C VAL A 29 -45.81 11.63 7.27
N VAL A 30 -46.80 12.17 6.56
CA VAL A 30 -48.03 12.71 7.17
C VAL A 30 -48.85 11.61 7.83
N SER A 31 -48.96 10.43 7.22
CA SER A 31 -49.69 9.30 7.81
C SER A 31 -48.98 8.74 9.06
N PHE A 32 -47.65 8.70 9.07
CA PHE A 32 -46.86 8.31 10.24
C PHE A 32 -47.00 9.30 11.41
N LEU A 33 -47.02 10.61 11.13
CA LEU A 33 -47.23 11.61 12.18
C LEU A 33 -48.65 11.59 12.74
N ARG A 34 -49.64 11.27 11.91
CA ARG A 34 -51.03 11.07 12.34
C ARG A 34 -51.17 9.84 13.24
N SER A 35 -50.54 8.70 12.89
CA SER A 35 -50.60 7.49 13.70
C SER A 35 -49.94 7.66 15.09
N ARG A 36 -48.85 8.43 15.19
CA ARG A 36 -48.27 8.82 16.49
C ARG A 36 -49.19 9.70 17.32
N ARG A 37 -49.93 10.62 16.70
CA ARG A 37 -50.91 11.46 17.42
C ARG A 37 -52.08 10.62 17.92
N ASP A 38 -52.57 9.69 17.10
CA ASP A 38 -53.70 8.83 17.44
C ASP A 38 -53.32 7.79 18.52
N ALA A 39 -52.03 7.45 18.63
CA ALA A 39 -51.49 6.68 19.77
C ALA A 39 -51.41 7.50 21.07
N ALA A 40 -51.24 8.82 20.99
CA ALA A 40 -51.17 9.71 22.15
C ALA A 40 -52.55 10.15 22.69
N THR A 41 -53.63 10.02 21.91
CA THR A 41 -55.00 10.42 22.29
C THR A 41 -55.91 9.28 22.75
N LYS A 42 -55.43 8.03 22.80
CA LYS A 42 -56.19 6.91 23.39
C LYS A 42 -56.12 6.96 24.92
N PRO A 43 -57.25 7.06 25.65
CA PRO A 43 -57.23 6.95 27.10
C PRO A 43 -57.19 5.46 27.49
N GLY A 44 -56.07 5.03 28.08
CA GLY A 44 -55.95 3.69 28.68
C GLY A 44 -54.71 2.89 28.27
N CYS A 45 -53.51 3.38 28.59
CA CYS A 45 -52.35 2.55 28.93
C CYS A 45 -51.30 3.47 29.59
N SER A 46 -51.14 3.32 30.90
CA SER A 46 -50.17 4.06 31.70
C SER A 46 -48.75 3.62 31.34
N LEU A 47 -47.91 4.58 30.95
CA LEU A 47 -46.45 4.44 30.94
C LEU A 47 -45.93 5.03 32.25
N GLU A 48 -45.19 4.25 33.03
CA GLU A 48 -44.44 4.78 34.17
C GLU A 48 -43.18 5.49 33.68
N ASP A 49 -43.07 6.74 34.11
CA ASP A 49 -41.96 7.67 33.93
C ASP A 49 -40.76 7.30 34.81
N GLY A 50 -39.55 7.42 34.27
CA GLY A 50 -38.36 7.46 35.12
C GLY A 50 -37.00 7.32 34.41
N ALA A 51 -36.54 8.34 33.68
CA ALA A 51 -35.10 8.53 33.47
C ALA A 51 -34.74 10.00 33.14
N ARG A 52 -34.12 10.68 34.11
CA ARG A 52 -33.46 11.98 33.92
C ARG A 52 -31.95 11.77 33.74
N THR A 53 -31.43 12.34 32.65
CA THR A 53 -30.04 12.82 32.42
C THR A 53 -28.86 11.87 32.56
N LYS A 54 -28.20 11.57 31.43
CA LYS A 54 -26.74 11.69 31.31
C LYS A 54 -26.34 12.35 29.98
N VAL A 55 -25.39 13.26 30.11
CA VAL A 55 -24.80 14.15 29.11
C VAL A 55 -23.95 13.35 28.11
N GLY A 56 -24.10 13.61 26.81
CA GLY A 56 -23.19 13.11 25.76
C GLY A 56 -21.99 14.05 25.54
N PRO A 57 -20.80 13.55 25.15
CA PRO A 57 -19.66 14.39 24.77
C PRO A 57 -19.79 14.97 23.35
N ARG A 58 -18.97 16.00 23.13
CA ARG A 58 -18.82 16.92 22.00
C ARG A 58 -18.33 16.25 20.68
N PRO A 59 -18.52 16.85 19.49
CA PRO A 59 -18.33 16.19 18.21
C PRO A 59 -16.92 16.38 17.66
N GLU A 60 -16.07 15.35 17.79
CA GLU A 60 -14.85 15.17 17.00
C GLU A 60 -14.64 13.65 16.88
N ASP A 61 -15.31 13.02 15.91
CA ASP A 61 -14.94 11.72 15.30
C ASP A 61 -16.10 11.26 14.40
N ALA A 62 -16.12 11.74 13.16
CA ALA A 62 -17.02 11.25 12.13
C ALA A 62 -16.19 10.90 10.88
N ALA A 63 -15.90 9.61 10.73
CA ALA A 63 -15.58 9.00 9.44
C ALA A 63 -16.89 8.58 8.73
N PRO A 64 -16.95 8.60 7.39
CA PRO A 64 -18.19 8.82 6.65
C PRO A 64 -18.95 7.51 6.35
N VAL A 65 -20.25 7.48 6.64
CA VAL A 65 -21.18 6.47 6.15
C VAL A 65 -21.82 6.97 4.86
N SER A 66 -21.65 6.22 3.78
CA SER A 66 -22.22 6.46 2.45
C SER A 66 -23.76 6.31 2.44
N PRO A 67 -24.47 7.04 1.56
CA PRO A 67 -25.94 7.03 1.53
C PRO A 67 -26.51 5.81 0.78
N LYS A 68 -27.42 5.06 1.41
CA LYS A 68 -28.29 4.10 0.71
C LYS A 68 -29.49 4.84 0.12
N LYS A 69 -29.64 4.74 -1.21
CA LYS A 69 -30.84 5.13 -1.97
C LYS A 69 -31.95 4.06 -1.86
N PRO A 70 -33.22 4.41 -2.14
CA PRO A 70 -34.37 3.53 -1.96
C PRO A 70 -34.51 2.52 -3.10
N HIS A 71 -35.11 1.37 -2.75
CA HIS A 71 -35.51 0.28 -3.64
C HIS A 71 -36.57 0.73 -4.66
N ASP A 72 -36.40 0.30 -5.91
CA ASP A 72 -37.51 0.11 -6.85
C ASP A 72 -37.30 -1.19 -7.65
N SER A 73 -38.40 -1.79 -8.07
CA SER A 73 -38.55 -3.23 -8.33
C SER A 73 -38.31 -3.69 -9.78
N LEU A 74 -38.16 -5.02 -9.93
CA LEU A 74 -38.25 -5.89 -11.13
C LEU A 74 -37.00 -6.11 -12.01
N GLY A 75 -36.61 -7.38 -12.13
CA GLY A 75 -35.73 -7.89 -13.19
C GLY A 75 -34.94 -9.14 -12.81
N SER A 76 -35.56 -10.30 -12.89
CA SER A 76 -34.95 -11.63 -12.70
C SER A 76 -33.74 -11.87 -13.61
N THR A 77 -32.55 -12.02 -13.03
CA THR A 77 -31.51 -12.95 -13.53
C THR A 77 -30.78 -13.53 -12.32
N SER A 78 -30.81 -14.85 -12.21
CA SER A 78 -30.26 -15.63 -11.11
C SER A 78 -28.75 -15.70 -11.25
N GLU A 79 -28.02 -14.83 -10.54
CA GLU A 79 -26.64 -15.12 -10.17
C GLU A 79 -26.65 -15.81 -8.81
N GLU A 80 -26.39 -17.12 -8.82
CA GLU A 80 -26.19 -17.90 -7.61
C GLU A 80 -24.96 -17.37 -6.86
N LYS A 81 -25.19 -16.77 -5.69
CA LYS A 81 -24.13 -16.57 -4.70
C LYS A 81 -23.58 -17.96 -4.32
N PRO A 82 -22.26 -18.14 -4.21
CA PRO A 82 -21.71 -19.37 -3.66
C PRO A 82 -22.27 -19.55 -2.25
N THR A 83 -22.99 -20.64 -2.04
CA THR A 83 -23.50 -21.02 -0.74
C THR A 83 -22.31 -21.48 0.08
N GLU A 84 -21.68 -20.56 0.82
CA GLU A 84 -20.80 -20.96 1.92
C GLU A 84 -21.63 -21.85 2.85
N LYS A 85 -21.22 -23.11 3.00
CA LYS A 85 -21.83 -24.03 3.97
C LYS A 85 -21.61 -23.44 5.36
N ARG A 86 -22.62 -22.74 5.90
CA ARG A 86 -22.62 -22.29 7.30
C ARG A 86 -22.53 -23.53 8.18
N LEU A 87 -21.50 -23.58 9.02
CA LEU A 87 -21.37 -24.63 10.02
C LEU A 87 -22.44 -24.40 11.10
N PRO A 88 -23.11 -25.45 11.60
CA PRO A 88 -24.07 -25.32 12.70
C PRO A 88 -23.40 -24.71 13.93
N LEU A 89 -24.09 -23.77 14.57
CA LEU A 89 -23.66 -23.18 15.85
C LEU A 89 -23.55 -24.26 16.92
N ASP A 90 -22.38 -24.37 17.57
CA ASP A 90 -22.21 -25.21 18.75
C ASP A 90 -22.51 -24.40 20.01
N GLU A 91 -23.72 -24.58 20.56
CA GLU A 91 -24.17 -23.89 21.78
C GLU A 91 -23.30 -24.21 23.03
N SER A 92 -22.46 -25.25 22.97
CA SER A 92 -21.59 -25.62 24.09
C SER A 92 -20.37 -24.71 24.25
N GLU A 93 -19.99 -23.97 23.20
CA GLU A 93 -18.89 -23.01 23.22
C GLU A 93 -19.29 -21.63 23.75
N LEU A 94 -20.59 -21.36 23.88
CA LEU A 94 -21.09 -20.07 24.34
C LEU A 94 -20.93 -19.94 25.87
N PRO A 95 -20.51 -18.77 26.37
CA PRO A 95 -20.43 -18.50 27.82
C PRO A 95 -21.77 -18.66 28.55
N ILE A 96 -22.88 -18.47 27.84
CA ILE A 96 -24.25 -18.63 28.32
C ILE A 96 -25.06 -19.27 27.21
N ARG A 97 -25.72 -20.39 27.51
CA ARG A 97 -26.58 -21.07 26.53
C ARG A 97 -27.85 -20.27 26.30
N PRO A 98 -28.32 -20.10 25.04
CA PRO A 98 -29.56 -19.40 24.74
C PRO A 98 -30.77 -19.96 25.50
N SER A 99 -30.83 -21.29 25.67
CA SER A 99 -31.86 -21.99 26.44
C SER A 99 -31.88 -21.62 27.93
N GLU A 100 -30.72 -21.35 28.52
CA GLU A 100 -30.58 -20.94 29.92
C GLU A 100 -30.86 -19.44 30.08
N ALA A 101 -30.47 -18.64 29.08
CA ALA A 101 -30.70 -17.20 29.07
C ALA A 101 -32.19 -16.85 28.99
N ALA A 102 -32.93 -17.54 28.12
CA ALA A 102 -34.38 -17.36 27.97
C ALA A 102 -35.17 -17.72 29.25
N GLN A 103 -34.64 -18.63 30.08
CA GLN A 103 -35.26 -18.99 31.36
C GLN A 103 -34.91 -18.03 32.50
N ARG A 104 -33.74 -17.39 32.43
CA ARG A 104 -33.18 -16.57 33.53
C ARG A 104 -33.44 -15.07 33.39
N TRP A 105 -33.63 -14.56 32.17
CA TRP A 105 -33.83 -13.14 31.91
C TRP A 105 -35.12 -12.88 31.13
N LEU A 106 -35.90 -11.90 31.59
CA LEU A 106 -37.12 -11.45 30.90
C LEU A 106 -36.78 -10.86 29.53
N HIS A 107 -37.53 -11.28 28.49
CA HIS A 107 -37.41 -10.82 27.09
C HIS A 107 -36.14 -11.28 26.34
N MET A 108 -35.55 -12.42 26.73
CA MET A 108 -34.46 -13.09 26.00
C MET A 108 -34.97 -14.24 25.12
N ASP A 109 -36.17 -14.08 24.55
CA ASP A 109 -36.88 -15.12 23.79
C ASP A 109 -36.44 -15.17 22.32
N GLN A 110 -35.80 -14.10 21.84
CA GLN A 110 -35.27 -13.99 20.48
C GLN A 110 -33.75 -14.18 20.48
N VAL A 111 -33.32 -15.28 19.88
CA VAL A 111 -31.91 -15.65 19.75
C VAL A 111 -31.40 -15.16 18.40
N GLU A 112 -30.48 -14.20 18.42
CA GLU A 112 -29.80 -13.72 17.22
C GLU A 112 -28.57 -14.59 16.95
N GLU A 113 -28.79 -15.73 16.29
CA GLU A 113 -27.75 -16.71 15.93
C GLU A 113 -26.52 -16.05 15.27
N GLU A 114 -26.73 -15.11 14.34
CA GLU A 114 -25.65 -14.39 13.66
C GLU A 114 -24.79 -13.54 14.60
N LYS A 115 -25.29 -13.12 15.77
CA LYS A 115 -24.49 -12.40 16.78
C LYS A 115 -23.83 -13.35 17.77
N LEU A 116 -24.39 -14.54 17.96
CA LEU A 116 -23.79 -15.58 18.79
C LEU A 116 -22.61 -16.28 18.10
N GLU A 117 -22.62 -16.36 16.77
CA GLU A 117 -21.47 -16.79 15.96
C GLU A 117 -20.20 -15.96 16.24
N TRP A 118 -20.34 -14.71 16.69
CA TRP A 118 -19.20 -13.86 17.09
C TRP A 118 -18.62 -14.24 18.45
N MET A 119 -19.35 -15.02 19.24
CA MET A 119 -18.98 -15.45 20.59
C MET A 119 -18.44 -16.89 20.63
N THR A 120 -18.57 -17.64 19.53
CA THR A 120 -18.00 -18.99 19.38
C THR A 120 -16.50 -18.94 19.10
N MET A 121 -15.78 -20.02 19.36
CA MET A 121 -14.35 -20.08 19.06
C MET A 121 -14.14 -20.01 17.55
N LEU A 122 -12.99 -19.46 17.13
CA LEU A 122 -12.67 -19.37 15.72
C LEU A 122 -12.66 -20.79 15.12
N PRO A 123 -13.25 -21.01 13.92
CA PRO A 123 -13.19 -22.32 13.26
C PRO A 123 -11.72 -22.68 12.99
N PRO A 124 -11.31 -23.95 13.07
CA PRO A 124 -9.92 -24.36 12.87
C PRO A 124 -9.39 -23.84 11.53
N ALA A 125 -8.09 -23.52 11.48
CA ALA A 125 -7.46 -22.98 10.28
C ALA A 125 -7.82 -23.83 9.06
N LYS A 126 -8.42 -23.19 8.05
CA LYS A 126 -8.77 -23.85 6.79
C LYS A 126 -7.49 -24.42 6.19
N GLU A 127 -7.48 -25.72 5.88
CA GLU A 127 -6.36 -26.29 5.11
C GLU A 127 -6.21 -25.50 3.80
N PRO A 128 -4.98 -25.22 3.36
CA PRO A 128 -4.75 -24.39 2.19
C PRO A 128 -5.49 -24.98 0.98
N ASP A 129 -6.28 -24.14 0.30
CA ASP A 129 -6.98 -24.54 -0.91
C ASP A 129 -5.93 -25.01 -1.94
N SER A 130 -6.06 -26.25 -2.44
CA SER A 130 -5.03 -26.90 -3.29
C SER A 130 -4.67 -26.19 -4.60
N LYS A 131 -5.37 -25.09 -4.93
CA LYS A 131 -5.20 -24.33 -6.17
C LYS A 131 -4.30 -23.11 -6.05
N ASP A 132 -4.07 -22.60 -4.84
CA ASP A 132 -3.14 -21.48 -4.64
C ASP A 132 -1.76 -22.04 -4.27
N PRO A 133 -0.70 -21.75 -5.05
CA PRO A 133 0.64 -22.15 -4.66
C PRO A 133 0.93 -21.49 -3.32
N VAL A 134 1.11 -22.31 -2.27
CA VAL A 134 1.33 -21.81 -0.92
C VAL A 134 2.72 -21.20 -0.86
N VAL A 135 2.81 -19.90 -1.18
CA VAL A 135 4.03 -19.08 -1.04
C VAL A 135 4.37 -18.82 0.45
N GLY A 136 3.69 -19.49 1.37
CA GLY A 136 3.85 -19.30 2.81
C GLY A 136 3.31 -17.95 3.28
N ARG A 137 3.23 -17.78 4.60
CA ARG A 137 2.81 -16.52 5.25
C ARG A 137 4.02 -15.84 5.87
N PHE A 138 4.02 -14.52 5.89
CA PHE A 138 5.18 -13.72 6.29
C PHE A 138 4.89 -12.90 7.55
N ASP A 139 5.84 -12.88 8.49
CA ASP A 139 5.79 -11.97 9.63
C ASP A 139 6.14 -10.52 9.22
N PHE A 140 6.10 -9.57 10.14
CA PHE A 140 6.45 -8.18 9.86
C PHE A 140 7.90 -7.98 9.41
N GLU A 141 8.81 -8.87 9.80
CA GLU A 141 10.20 -8.85 9.37
C GLU A 141 10.40 -9.49 7.99
N GLY A 142 9.37 -10.10 7.41
CA GLY A 142 9.46 -10.88 6.18
C GLY A 142 10.07 -12.26 6.40
N ASN A 143 9.99 -12.87 7.57
CA ASN A 143 10.32 -14.30 7.72
C ASN A 143 9.09 -15.15 7.38
N LEU A 144 9.32 -16.35 6.86
CA LEU A 144 8.26 -17.35 6.69
C LEU A 144 7.78 -17.85 8.06
N VAL A 145 6.47 -17.84 8.25
CA VAL A 145 5.79 -18.34 9.44
C VAL A 145 5.36 -19.77 9.17
N SER A 146 5.81 -20.70 10.01
CA SER A 146 5.36 -22.10 9.94
C SER A 146 3.89 -22.18 10.33
N PRO A 147 3.06 -22.97 9.61
CA PRO A 147 1.66 -23.21 9.99
C PRO A 147 1.50 -23.79 11.40
N SER A 148 2.52 -24.47 11.91
CA SER A 148 2.51 -25.12 13.23
C SER A 148 2.92 -24.19 14.38
N THR A 149 3.35 -22.96 14.10
CA THR A 149 3.85 -22.06 15.14
C THR A 149 2.70 -21.25 15.72
N GLU A 150 2.38 -21.49 16.99
CA GLU A 150 1.44 -20.65 17.74
C GLU A 150 2.12 -19.32 18.11
N ILE A 151 1.65 -18.23 17.50
CA ILE A 151 2.11 -16.87 17.79
C ILE A 151 1.02 -16.16 18.62
N PRO A 152 1.37 -15.49 19.72
CA PRO A 152 0.36 -14.77 20.49
C PRO A 152 -0.29 -13.63 19.69
N THR A 153 -1.60 -13.48 19.82
CA THR A 153 -2.42 -12.50 19.05
C THR A 153 -1.98 -11.05 19.23
N HIS A 154 -1.41 -10.69 20.39
CA HIS A 154 -0.92 -9.34 20.68
C HIS A 154 0.28 -8.93 19.80
N HIS A 155 0.92 -9.86 19.09
CA HIS A 155 1.94 -9.54 18.09
C HIS A 155 1.37 -8.93 16.81
N GLY A 156 0.05 -8.88 16.63
CA GLY A 156 -0.61 -8.21 15.49
C GLY A 156 -0.54 -8.98 14.16
N LEU A 157 0.03 -10.18 14.16
CA LEU A 157 0.17 -11.05 12.97
C LEU A 157 -1.11 -11.81 12.58
N HIS A 158 -2.20 -11.61 13.33
CA HIS A 158 -3.50 -12.27 13.11
C HIS A 158 -4.58 -11.29 12.60
N HIS A 159 -4.23 -10.03 12.35
CA HIS A 159 -5.17 -8.99 11.95
C HIS A 159 -5.45 -9.01 10.43
N HIS A 160 -6.13 -10.05 9.96
CA HIS A 160 -6.59 -10.19 8.57
C HIS A 160 -7.95 -10.90 8.52
N GLY A 161 -8.75 -10.57 7.51
CA GLY A 161 -10.17 -10.98 7.43
C GLY A 161 -10.39 -12.46 7.09
N ASP A 162 -9.55 -13.06 6.24
CA ASP A 162 -9.89 -14.33 5.60
C ASP A 162 -9.33 -15.57 6.34
N SER A 163 -8.35 -15.40 7.25
CA SER A 163 -7.73 -16.53 7.97
C SER A 163 -7.19 -16.15 9.37
N PRO A 164 -8.00 -15.56 10.27
CA PRO A 164 -7.57 -15.05 11.60
C PRO A 164 -6.77 -16.03 12.47
N GLN A 165 -7.00 -17.33 12.30
CA GLN A 165 -6.29 -18.42 12.99
C GLN A 165 -4.80 -18.51 12.64
N ALA A 166 -4.47 -18.29 11.38
CA ALA A 166 -3.09 -18.40 10.93
C ALA A 166 -2.36 -17.08 11.24
N ALA A 167 -1.09 -17.17 11.62
CA ALA A 167 -0.24 -16.00 11.81
C ALA A 167 0.45 -15.61 10.49
N GLY A 168 0.75 -14.32 10.35
CA GLY A 168 1.47 -13.76 9.20
C GLY A 168 0.56 -13.35 8.05
N TYR A 169 1.13 -12.68 7.06
CA TYR A 169 0.41 -12.18 5.89
C TYR A 169 0.78 -12.98 4.63
N SER A 170 -0.20 -13.37 3.85
CA SER A 170 0.00 -13.96 2.52
C SER A 170 0.41 -12.90 1.50
N THR A 171 1.00 -13.32 0.38
CA THR A 171 1.30 -12.39 -0.72
C THR A 171 0.04 -11.71 -1.26
N ALA A 172 -1.11 -12.40 -1.27
CA ALA A 172 -2.37 -11.84 -1.73
C ALA A 172 -2.86 -10.72 -0.79
N GLU A 173 -2.82 -10.94 0.53
CA GLU A 173 -3.18 -9.93 1.54
C GLU A 173 -2.27 -8.70 1.45
N ILE A 174 -0.96 -8.89 1.26
CA ILE A 174 0.00 -7.80 1.11
C ILE A 174 -0.32 -6.95 -0.12
N LEU A 175 -0.59 -7.59 -1.27
CA LEU A 175 -0.98 -6.86 -2.48
C LEU A 175 -2.36 -6.20 -2.34
N GLN A 176 -3.26 -6.78 -1.55
CA GLN A 176 -4.55 -6.15 -1.23
C GLN A 176 -4.35 -4.90 -0.35
N PHE A 177 -3.49 -4.96 0.65
CA PHE A 177 -3.14 -3.80 1.48
C PHE A 177 -2.48 -2.68 0.67
N LEU A 178 -1.67 -3.03 -0.33
CA LEU A 178 -1.06 -2.05 -1.24
C LEU A 178 -2.11 -1.29 -2.07
N ARG A 179 -3.26 -1.91 -2.36
CA ARG A 179 -4.41 -1.31 -3.09
C ARG A 179 -5.39 -0.55 -2.18
N SER A 180 -5.27 -0.69 -0.86
CA SER A 180 -6.19 -0.08 0.10
C SER A 180 -6.19 1.45 0.03
N SER A 181 -7.28 2.11 0.42
CA SER A 181 -7.30 3.56 0.65
C SER A 181 -6.62 3.96 1.97
N VAL A 182 -6.35 3.01 2.86
CA VAL A 182 -5.80 3.25 4.20
C VAL A 182 -4.28 3.35 4.14
N ARG A 183 -3.75 4.53 4.50
CA ARG A 183 -2.30 4.83 4.46
C ARG A 183 -1.45 3.84 5.26
N SER A 184 -1.87 3.47 6.47
CA SER A 184 -1.10 2.57 7.34
C SER A 184 -0.98 1.17 6.74
N GLN A 185 -2.04 0.64 6.12
CA GLN A 185 -2.01 -0.65 5.42
C GLN A 185 -1.06 -0.63 4.23
N ARG A 186 -1.10 0.44 3.42
CA ARG A 186 -0.18 0.60 2.29
C ARG A 186 1.28 0.70 2.75
N LEU A 187 1.55 1.47 3.80
CA LEU A 187 2.90 1.62 4.34
C LEU A 187 3.44 0.28 4.86
N LEU A 188 2.61 -0.47 5.59
CA LEU A 188 2.93 -1.80 6.07
C LEU A 188 3.27 -2.75 4.92
N ALA A 189 2.42 -2.77 3.88
CA ALA A 189 2.64 -3.61 2.71
C ALA A 189 3.97 -3.28 2.00
N LEU A 190 4.27 -2.00 1.81
CA LEU A 190 5.52 -1.55 1.17
C LEU A 190 6.76 -1.94 1.98
N GLN A 191 6.73 -1.76 3.30
CA GLN A 191 7.83 -2.16 4.18
C GLN A 191 8.02 -3.68 4.20
N LEU A 192 6.93 -4.44 4.25
CA LEU A 192 6.98 -5.89 4.22
C LEU A 192 7.52 -6.41 2.88
N LEU A 193 7.05 -5.85 1.76
CA LEU A 193 7.58 -6.14 0.42
C LEU A 193 9.08 -5.88 0.31
N GLU A 194 9.57 -4.75 0.86
CA GLU A 194 11.01 -4.46 0.85
C GLU A 194 11.82 -5.53 1.59
N ARG A 195 11.38 -5.91 2.79
CA ARG A 195 12.05 -6.94 3.59
C ARG A 195 12.00 -8.29 2.91
N MET A 196 10.82 -8.65 2.37
CA MET A 196 10.61 -9.91 1.67
C MET A 196 11.52 -10.03 0.45
N LEU A 197 11.54 -9.02 -0.41
CA LEU A 197 12.36 -9.00 -1.62
C LEU A 197 13.86 -8.99 -1.28
N THR A 198 14.26 -8.26 -0.24
CA THR A 198 15.67 -8.26 0.21
C THR A 198 16.12 -9.66 0.65
N LYS A 199 15.30 -10.34 1.48
CA LYS A 199 15.58 -11.71 1.95
C LYS A 199 15.51 -12.73 0.81
N HIS A 200 14.62 -12.52 -0.15
CA HIS A 200 14.54 -13.32 -1.36
C HIS A 200 15.86 -13.28 -2.14
N TRP A 201 16.40 -12.08 -2.41
CA TRP A 201 17.69 -11.96 -3.09
C TRP A 201 18.84 -12.58 -2.31
N GLU A 202 18.82 -12.51 -0.99
CA GLU A 202 19.80 -13.18 -0.11
C GLU A 202 19.65 -14.71 -0.08
N GLY A 203 18.64 -15.28 -0.76
CA GLY A 203 18.41 -16.72 -0.82
C GLY A 203 17.78 -17.30 0.45
N ARG A 204 17.23 -16.47 1.34
CA ARG A 204 16.69 -16.94 2.64
C ARG A 204 15.46 -17.84 2.52
N TYR A 205 14.79 -17.84 1.37
CA TYR A 205 13.64 -18.71 1.11
C TYR A 205 13.97 -19.91 0.21
N ALA A 206 15.24 -20.09 -0.16
CA ALA A 206 15.65 -21.19 -1.02
C ALA A 206 15.28 -22.53 -0.37
N GLY A 207 14.49 -23.34 -1.08
CA GLY A 207 14.01 -24.64 -0.60
C GLY A 207 12.87 -24.58 0.42
N LEU A 208 12.36 -23.38 0.76
CA LEU A 208 11.24 -23.20 1.70
C LEU A 208 9.91 -22.89 1.00
N LEU A 209 9.95 -22.34 -0.22
CA LEU A 209 8.77 -22.04 -1.04
C LEU A 209 8.48 -23.18 -2.01
N ALA A 210 7.21 -23.50 -2.16
CA ALA A 210 6.75 -24.53 -3.09
C ALA A 210 6.79 -24.00 -4.54
N GLU A 211 7.65 -24.62 -5.36
CA GLU A 211 7.71 -24.62 -6.83
C GLU A 211 7.99 -23.29 -7.56
N THR A 212 7.57 -22.13 -7.06
CA THR A 212 7.77 -20.84 -7.75
C THR A 212 8.65 -19.87 -6.96
N ASP A 213 9.45 -19.11 -7.72
CA ASP A 213 10.25 -18.01 -7.20
C ASP A 213 9.34 -16.89 -6.65
N LEU A 214 9.67 -16.34 -5.48
CA LEU A 214 8.86 -15.29 -4.84
C LEU A 214 8.71 -14.05 -5.74
N ALA A 215 9.78 -13.63 -6.41
CA ALA A 215 9.74 -12.45 -7.26
C ALA A 215 8.84 -12.70 -8.48
N ASP A 216 8.97 -13.86 -9.12
CA ASP A 216 8.14 -14.24 -10.27
C ASP A 216 6.65 -14.33 -9.90
N HIS A 217 6.33 -14.90 -8.74
CA HIS A 217 4.97 -14.97 -8.21
C HIS A 217 4.38 -13.57 -7.96
N LEU A 218 5.13 -12.69 -7.31
CA LEU A 218 4.70 -11.32 -7.04
C LEU A 218 4.52 -10.52 -8.35
N LEU A 219 5.42 -10.69 -9.31
CA LEU A 219 5.30 -10.06 -10.63
C LEU A 219 4.07 -10.58 -11.39
N GLY A 220 3.82 -11.89 -11.39
CA GLY A 220 2.62 -12.47 -11.98
C GLY A 220 1.32 -12.04 -11.31
N SER A 221 1.38 -11.66 -10.04
CA SER A 221 0.25 -11.10 -9.27
C SER A 221 0.06 -9.59 -9.47
N GLY A 222 0.86 -8.95 -10.33
CA GLY A 222 0.74 -7.53 -10.67
C GLY A 222 1.45 -6.56 -9.75
N LEU A 223 2.52 -6.97 -9.07
CA LEU A 223 3.30 -6.10 -8.18
C LEU A 223 3.89 -4.87 -8.90
N ALA A 224 4.39 -5.03 -10.13
CA ALA A 224 5.11 -3.96 -10.82
C ALA A 224 4.24 -2.70 -11.09
N PRO A 225 3.03 -2.81 -11.69
CA PRO A 225 2.11 -1.68 -11.81
C PRO A 225 1.72 -1.06 -10.46
N LEU A 226 1.55 -1.87 -9.40
CA LEU A 226 1.19 -1.36 -8.07
C LEU A 226 2.30 -0.55 -7.41
N LEU A 227 3.56 -1.00 -7.50
CA LEU A 227 4.68 -0.21 -7.00
C LEU A 227 4.86 1.07 -7.81
N ARG A 228 4.64 1.02 -9.13
CA ARG A 228 4.67 2.21 -9.98
C ARG A 228 3.61 3.23 -9.56
N SER A 229 2.37 2.82 -9.33
CA SER A 229 1.30 3.72 -8.90
C SER A 229 1.46 4.18 -7.44
N ALA A 230 2.08 3.37 -6.57
CA ALA A 230 2.38 3.76 -5.20
C ALA A 230 3.35 4.95 -5.11
N LEU A 231 4.16 5.19 -6.14
CA LEU A 231 5.00 6.38 -6.26
C LEU A 231 4.21 7.66 -6.49
N ASP A 232 2.94 7.59 -6.92
CA ASP A 232 2.13 8.78 -7.20
C ASP A 232 1.55 9.40 -5.91
N ASP A 233 1.51 8.63 -4.81
CA ASP A 233 1.14 9.15 -3.50
C ASP A 233 2.35 9.64 -2.70
N ARG A 234 2.32 10.92 -2.33
CA ARG A 234 3.35 11.56 -1.51
C ARG A 234 3.48 10.92 -0.12
N SER A 235 2.39 10.41 0.44
CA SER A 235 2.35 9.92 1.83
C SER A 235 3.09 8.59 2.05
N THR A 236 3.27 7.82 0.97
CA THR A 236 3.94 6.51 0.94
C THR A 236 5.18 6.51 0.04
N LEU A 237 5.53 7.64 -0.56
CA LEU A 237 6.56 7.77 -1.59
C LEU A 237 7.90 7.14 -1.19
N ASP A 238 8.41 7.49 -0.01
CA ASP A 238 9.73 7.03 0.44
C ASP A 238 9.76 5.49 0.60
N ALA A 239 8.71 4.91 1.17
CA ALA A 239 8.59 3.46 1.31
C ALA A 239 8.41 2.77 -0.05
N ALA A 240 7.67 3.39 -0.98
CA ALA A 240 7.46 2.86 -2.32
C ALA A 240 8.77 2.85 -3.13
N LEU A 241 9.61 3.88 -3.01
CA LEU A 241 10.94 3.91 -3.64
C LEU A 241 11.87 2.83 -3.08
N VAL A 242 11.83 2.60 -1.77
CA VAL A 242 12.65 1.58 -1.10
C VAL A 242 12.19 0.17 -1.48
N ALA A 243 10.88 -0.07 -1.54
CA ALA A 243 10.31 -1.33 -2.03
C ALA A 243 10.60 -1.58 -3.52
N LEU A 244 10.47 -0.54 -4.36
CA LEU A 244 10.81 -0.64 -5.79
C LEU A 244 12.30 -0.92 -5.99
N ARG A 245 13.19 -0.31 -5.19
CA ARG A 245 14.61 -0.65 -5.19
C ARG A 245 14.81 -2.11 -4.84
N ALA A 246 14.15 -2.61 -3.81
CA ALA A 246 14.28 -4.01 -3.41
C ALA A 246 13.79 -4.98 -4.50
N LEU A 247 12.80 -4.59 -5.31
CA LEU A 247 12.35 -5.39 -6.45
C LEU A 247 13.38 -5.44 -7.58
N VAL A 248 13.96 -4.29 -7.97
CA VAL A 248 14.79 -4.23 -9.18
C VAL A 248 16.29 -4.40 -8.93
N VAL A 249 16.76 -4.09 -7.71
CA VAL A 249 18.19 -4.10 -7.35
C VAL A 249 18.50 -5.30 -6.45
N SER A 250 19.01 -6.37 -7.06
CA SER A 250 19.48 -7.56 -6.35
C SER A 250 20.87 -7.33 -5.75
N ARG A 251 20.97 -7.26 -4.41
CA ARG A 251 22.26 -7.02 -3.72
C ARG A 251 23.35 -8.01 -4.11
N PRO A 252 23.12 -9.34 -4.18
CA PRO A 252 24.19 -10.26 -4.59
C PRO A 252 24.65 -10.02 -6.02
N GLN A 253 23.75 -9.69 -6.94
CA GLN A 253 24.14 -9.33 -8.32
C GLN A 253 25.02 -8.08 -8.36
N GLU A 254 24.69 -7.07 -7.55
CA GLU A 254 25.52 -5.86 -7.40
C GLU A 254 26.92 -6.18 -6.88
N GLU A 255 27.03 -7.03 -5.85
CA GLU A 255 28.32 -7.41 -5.27
C GLU A 255 29.17 -8.24 -6.25
N VAL A 256 28.55 -9.17 -6.99
CA VAL A 256 29.24 -9.91 -8.06
C VAL A 256 29.74 -8.96 -9.14
N LEU A 257 28.93 -7.96 -9.52
CA LEU A 257 29.33 -6.98 -10.52
C LEU A 257 30.50 -6.10 -10.05
N LYS A 258 30.49 -5.68 -8.78
CA LYS A 258 31.62 -4.94 -8.19
C LYS A 258 32.91 -5.77 -8.22
N ARG A 259 32.83 -7.08 -8.00
CA ARG A 259 33.99 -7.98 -8.13
C ARG A 259 34.43 -8.16 -9.57
N ALA A 260 33.47 -8.16 -10.51
CA ALA A 260 33.73 -8.16 -11.94
C ALA A 260 34.36 -6.85 -12.44
N PHE A 261 34.53 -5.81 -11.60
CA PHE A 261 35.23 -4.57 -11.94
C PHE A 261 36.65 -4.82 -12.49
N LEU A 262 37.34 -5.85 -12.03
CA LEU A 262 38.66 -6.22 -12.53
C LEU A 262 38.63 -6.63 -14.01
N TRP A 263 37.46 -7.03 -14.52
CA TRP A 263 37.30 -7.35 -15.93
C TRP A 263 37.28 -6.07 -16.75
N CYS A 264 38.08 -6.05 -17.81
CA CYS A 264 38.25 -4.88 -18.67
C CYS A 264 38.67 -3.60 -17.91
N LEU A 265 39.36 -3.72 -16.77
CA LEU A 265 39.80 -2.58 -15.93
C LEU A 265 38.65 -1.62 -15.55
N GLY A 266 37.42 -2.14 -15.46
CA GLY A 266 36.24 -1.34 -15.14
C GLY A 266 35.70 -0.48 -16.29
N HIS A 267 36.31 -0.53 -17.48
CA HIS A 267 35.86 0.25 -18.64
C HIS A 267 34.49 -0.15 -19.17
N ARG A 268 34.08 -1.40 -18.94
CA ARG A 268 32.80 -1.93 -19.41
C ARG A 268 32.14 -2.75 -18.32
N SER A 269 30.84 -2.56 -18.18
CA SER A 269 29.99 -3.43 -17.37
C SER A 269 29.19 -4.35 -18.29
N PRO A 270 29.01 -5.65 -17.96
CA PRO A 270 28.01 -6.46 -18.63
C PRO A 270 26.62 -5.85 -18.43
N PHE A 271 25.77 -6.01 -19.44
CA PHE A 271 24.36 -5.66 -19.34
C PHE A 271 23.59 -6.76 -18.60
N LEU A 272 22.68 -6.34 -17.73
CA LEU A 272 21.84 -7.20 -16.90
C LEU A 272 20.44 -7.36 -17.52
N GLN A 273 20.39 -7.54 -18.83
CA GLN A 273 19.18 -7.86 -19.58
C GLN A 273 18.77 -9.32 -19.32
N PRO A 274 17.46 -9.65 -19.25
CA PRO A 274 17.01 -11.04 -19.21
C PRO A 274 17.62 -11.88 -20.34
N VAL A 275 18.02 -13.12 -20.02
CA VAL A 275 18.66 -14.05 -20.96
C VAL A 275 17.70 -14.43 -22.10
N LYS A 276 16.43 -14.69 -21.75
CA LYS A 276 15.38 -14.96 -22.72
C LYS A 276 14.87 -13.64 -23.30
N ARG A 277 15.19 -13.39 -24.57
CA ARG A 277 14.63 -12.25 -25.29
C ARG A 277 13.23 -12.62 -25.75
N VAL A 278 12.24 -11.88 -25.28
CA VAL A 278 10.86 -11.99 -25.78
C VAL A 278 10.73 -11.10 -27.01
N GLU A 279 10.39 -11.69 -28.14
CA GLU A 279 10.05 -10.96 -29.39
C GLU A 279 8.63 -10.39 -29.28
N GLY A 280 8.31 -9.34 -30.05
CA GLY A 280 6.95 -8.78 -30.05
C GLY A 280 6.55 -8.08 -28.75
N THR A 281 7.49 -7.48 -28.01
CA THR A 281 7.22 -6.84 -26.70
C THR A 281 6.12 -5.77 -26.71
N ASN A 282 5.78 -5.23 -27.89
CA ASN A 282 4.72 -4.24 -28.05
C ASN A 282 3.31 -4.83 -27.89
N GLU A 283 3.15 -6.13 -28.18
CA GLU A 283 1.87 -6.85 -28.13
C GLU A 283 1.55 -7.37 -26.72
N LEU A 284 2.58 -7.50 -25.87
CA LEU A 284 2.44 -7.95 -24.49
C LEU A 284 1.72 -6.89 -23.64
N THR A 285 0.92 -7.37 -22.70
CA THR A 285 0.41 -6.54 -21.60
C THR A 285 1.54 -6.09 -20.69
N ASP A 286 1.34 -5.01 -19.92
CA ASP A 286 2.35 -4.54 -18.96
C ASP A 286 2.68 -5.59 -17.89
N LEU A 287 1.70 -6.45 -17.55
CA LEU A 287 1.87 -7.57 -16.62
C LEU A 287 2.82 -8.62 -17.21
N GLU A 288 2.53 -9.14 -18.40
CA GLU A 288 3.36 -10.13 -19.08
C GLU A 288 4.76 -9.60 -19.36
N LEU A 289 4.87 -8.33 -19.78
CA LEU A 289 6.15 -7.67 -19.99
C LEU A 289 6.93 -7.56 -18.68
N SER A 290 6.27 -7.33 -17.53
CA SER A 290 6.95 -7.23 -16.24
C SER A 290 7.55 -8.56 -15.76
N GLN A 291 6.93 -9.68 -16.10
CA GLN A 291 7.46 -11.03 -15.82
C GLN A 291 8.64 -11.36 -16.74
N ALA A 292 8.60 -10.92 -18.00
CA ALA A 292 9.68 -11.16 -18.95
C ALA A 292 10.89 -10.23 -18.76
N ASP A 293 10.64 -8.94 -18.55
CA ASP A 293 11.64 -7.87 -18.47
C ASP A 293 11.09 -6.68 -17.65
N ILE A 294 11.29 -6.76 -16.33
CA ILE A 294 10.82 -5.74 -15.38
C ILE A 294 11.32 -4.34 -15.71
N VAL A 295 12.55 -4.17 -16.21
CA VAL A 295 13.10 -2.85 -16.51
C VAL A 295 12.41 -2.26 -17.74
N LYS A 296 12.19 -3.05 -18.80
CA LYS A 296 11.41 -2.58 -19.96
C LYS A 296 9.96 -2.25 -19.58
N ALA A 297 9.33 -3.08 -18.76
CA ALA A 297 7.97 -2.82 -18.29
C ALA A 297 7.88 -1.48 -17.54
N LEU A 298 8.78 -1.23 -16.59
CA LEU A 298 8.81 0.02 -15.83
C LEU A 298 9.14 1.24 -16.70
N LEU A 299 10.01 1.09 -17.70
CA LEU A 299 10.26 2.14 -18.69
C LEU A 299 9.03 2.44 -19.55
N ARG A 300 8.24 1.42 -19.93
CA ARG A 300 6.97 1.59 -20.64
C ARG A 300 5.92 2.29 -19.78
N MET A 301 5.96 2.08 -18.46
CA MET A 301 5.11 2.75 -17.47
C MET A 301 5.65 4.14 -17.01
N ASP A 302 6.50 4.79 -17.83
CA ASP A 302 7.08 6.11 -17.57
C ASP A 302 7.76 6.28 -16.20
N LEU A 303 8.36 5.21 -15.67
CA LEU A 303 9.04 5.26 -14.37
C LEU A 303 10.16 6.31 -14.39
N LEU A 304 10.93 6.41 -15.47
CA LEU A 304 12.06 7.35 -15.56
C LEU A 304 11.60 8.81 -15.36
N THR A 305 10.54 9.21 -16.06
CA THR A 305 9.93 10.55 -15.91
C THR A 305 9.45 10.76 -14.48
N ARG A 306 8.83 9.74 -13.87
CA ARG A 306 8.37 9.81 -12.49
C ARG A 306 9.53 9.98 -11.50
N LEU A 307 10.62 9.21 -11.64
CA LEU A 307 11.79 9.32 -10.77
C LEU A 307 12.47 10.69 -10.91
N SER A 308 12.56 11.23 -12.13
CA SER A 308 13.07 12.59 -12.37
C SER A 308 12.20 13.64 -11.67
N TYR A 309 10.87 13.53 -11.79
CA TYR A 309 9.95 14.41 -11.08
C TYR A 309 10.09 14.29 -9.56
N VAL A 310 10.21 13.07 -9.03
CA VAL A 310 10.38 12.81 -7.59
C VAL A 310 11.64 13.49 -7.05
N LEU A 311 12.78 13.34 -7.73
CA LEU A 311 14.02 13.99 -7.31
C LEU A 311 13.93 15.51 -7.39
N ARG A 312 13.22 16.07 -8.39
CA ARG A 312 13.18 17.52 -8.62
C ARG A 312 12.13 18.26 -7.81
N LYS A 313 10.96 17.66 -7.62
CA LYS A 313 9.75 18.32 -7.08
C LYS A 313 9.30 17.73 -5.76
N CYS A 314 9.42 16.42 -5.57
CA CYS A 314 9.01 15.80 -4.32
C CYS A 314 10.09 15.96 -3.24
N CYS A 315 11.38 15.88 -3.58
CA CYS A 315 12.47 15.98 -2.60
C CYS A 315 12.30 14.99 -1.43
N PRO A 316 12.39 13.67 -1.68
CA PRO A 316 12.20 12.65 -0.65
C PRO A 316 13.38 12.60 0.34
N GLY A 317 13.25 11.80 1.41
CA GLY A 317 14.31 11.64 2.41
C GLY A 317 15.58 10.99 1.85
N ALA A 318 16.70 11.09 2.57
CA ALA A 318 18.02 10.69 2.05
C ALA A 318 18.10 9.22 1.58
N ASN A 319 17.49 8.29 2.33
CA ASN A 319 17.44 6.88 1.94
C ASN A 319 16.60 6.65 0.67
N ALA A 320 15.54 7.44 0.49
CA ALA A 320 14.69 7.37 -0.69
C ALA A 320 15.35 8.01 -1.92
N VAL A 321 16.13 9.09 -1.74
CA VAL A 321 17.00 9.64 -2.79
C VAL A 321 18.05 8.61 -3.22
N ALA A 322 18.77 8.01 -2.26
CA ALA A 322 19.73 6.96 -2.55
C ALA A 322 19.07 5.80 -3.30
N SER A 323 17.87 5.41 -2.87
CA SER A 323 17.12 4.34 -3.53
C SER A 323 16.73 4.68 -4.96
N THR A 324 16.32 5.92 -5.21
CA THR A 324 16.00 6.42 -6.56
C THR A 324 17.22 6.37 -7.48
N LEU A 325 18.37 6.84 -7.01
CA LEU A 325 19.62 6.83 -7.78
C LEU A 325 20.09 5.41 -8.10
N LEU A 326 19.95 4.47 -7.16
CA LEU A 326 20.28 3.06 -7.38
C LEU A 326 19.33 2.36 -8.35
N ILE A 327 18.04 2.70 -8.34
CA ILE A 327 17.09 2.25 -9.36
C ILE A 327 17.54 2.74 -10.74
N LEU A 328 17.88 4.02 -10.88
CA LEU A 328 18.39 4.57 -12.14
C LEU A 328 19.69 3.87 -12.58
N ALA A 329 20.62 3.60 -11.65
CA ALA A 329 21.87 2.89 -11.95
C ALA A 329 21.61 1.46 -12.46
N ARG A 330 20.66 0.75 -11.83
CA ARG A 330 20.24 -0.60 -12.26
C ARG A 330 19.56 -0.59 -13.63
N MET A 331 18.74 0.44 -13.90
CA MET A 331 18.11 0.66 -15.21
C MET A 331 19.15 1.00 -16.29
N ALA A 332 20.18 1.81 -15.98
CA ALA A 332 21.28 2.10 -16.89
C ALA A 332 22.05 0.82 -17.27
N ARG A 333 22.26 -0.09 -16.31
CA ARG A 333 22.90 -1.40 -16.54
C ARG A 333 22.02 -2.43 -17.25
N HIS A 334 20.78 -2.11 -17.57
CA HIS A 334 19.91 -3.03 -18.30
C HIS A 334 20.32 -3.20 -19.76
N SER A 335 20.55 -2.09 -20.48
CA SER A 335 20.96 -2.10 -21.89
C SER A 335 21.47 -0.72 -22.30
N LEU A 336 22.20 -0.65 -23.43
CA LEU A 336 22.67 0.63 -23.97
C LEU A 336 21.50 1.60 -24.23
N GLN A 337 20.39 1.12 -24.78
CA GLN A 337 19.20 1.94 -25.04
C GLN A 337 18.63 2.55 -23.75
N SER A 338 18.59 1.77 -22.66
CA SER A 338 18.14 2.25 -21.35
C SER A 338 19.08 3.30 -20.77
N ALA A 339 20.40 3.06 -20.84
CA ALA A 339 21.41 4.01 -20.40
C ALA A 339 21.33 5.34 -21.17
N THR A 340 21.19 5.29 -22.49
CA THR A 340 21.01 6.48 -23.34
C THR A 340 19.75 7.24 -22.95
N LYS A 341 18.61 6.56 -22.76
CA LYS A 341 17.36 7.20 -22.31
C LYS A 341 17.52 7.94 -20.97
N ILE A 342 18.30 7.38 -20.04
CA ILE A 342 18.56 8.02 -18.74
C ILE A 342 19.46 9.24 -18.90
N LEU A 343 20.56 9.13 -19.65
CA LEU A 343 21.50 10.23 -19.87
C LEU A 343 20.84 11.40 -20.61
N ASP A 344 20.00 11.11 -21.61
CA ASP A 344 19.30 12.12 -22.41
C ASP A 344 18.00 12.63 -21.75
N HIS A 345 17.63 12.13 -20.56
CA HIS A 345 16.40 12.56 -19.90
C HIS A 345 16.53 14.04 -19.46
N PRO A 346 15.59 14.92 -19.87
CA PRO A 346 15.71 16.36 -19.62
C PRO A 346 15.90 16.73 -18.15
N GLY A 347 16.97 17.47 -17.87
CA GLY A 347 17.25 18.05 -16.56
C GLY A 347 17.66 17.03 -15.48
N LEU A 348 17.74 15.73 -15.80
CA LEU A 348 17.98 14.69 -14.79
C LEU A 348 19.44 14.69 -14.36
N MET A 349 20.35 14.67 -15.33
CA MET A 349 21.77 14.64 -15.04
C MET A 349 22.28 15.98 -14.54
N GLU A 350 21.73 17.10 -15.01
CA GLU A 350 21.98 18.43 -14.44
C GLU A 350 21.66 18.43 -12.95
N LEU A 351 20.48 17.94 -12.57
CA LEU A 351 20.07 17.80 -11.16
C LEU A 351 21.02 16.89 -10.38
N VAL A 352 21.45 15.77 -10.97
CA VAL A 352 22.36 14.81 -10.30
C VAL A 352 23.71 15.46 -10.00
N PHE A 353 24.30 16.16 -10.97
CA PHE A 353 25.58 16.84 -10.78
C PHE A 353 25.46 18.03 -9.83
N GLU A 354 24.39 18.81 -9.92
CA GLU A 354 24.17 19.96 -9.03
C GLU A 354 23.92 19.56 -7.58
N GLN A 355 23.09 18.53 -7.34
CA GLN A 355 22.58 18.22 -6.00
C GLN A 355 23.30 17.06 -5.31
N PHE A 356 23.84 16.10 -6.06
CA PHE A 356 24.35 14.84 -5.50
C PHE A 356 25.81 14.54 -5.86
N LEU A 357 26.42 15.31 -6.78
CA LEU A 357 27.86 15.28 -7.08
C LEU A 357 28.46 16.71 -7.12
N PRO A 358 28.24 17.54 -6.08
CA PRO A 358 28.74 18.92 -6.09
C PRO A 358 30.26 18.95 -6.17
N GLN A 359 30.79 19.92 -6.93
CA GLN A 359 32.24 20.10 -7.15
C GLN A 359 32.98 20.49 -5.86
N HIS A 360 32.29 21.12 -4.90
CA HIS A 360 32.84 21.58 -3.64
C HIS A 360 31.95 21.15 -2.48
N TRP A 361 32.56 20.60 -1.43
CA TRP A 361 31.83 20.07 -0.28
C TRP A 361 31.79 21.15 0.81
N GLY A 362 30.76 22.00 0.76
CA GLY A 362 30.70 23.29 1.45
C GLY A 362 30.54 23.27 2.99
N SER A 363 30.78 22.17 3.70
CA SER A 363 30.68 22.18 5.18
C SER A 363 31.45 21.02 5.86
N PRO A 364 32.16 21.28 6.98
CA PRO A 364 32.74 20.22 7.84
C PRO A 364 31.71 19.20 8.36
N ALA A 365 30.43 19.56 8.42
CA ALA A 365 29.35 18.63 8.82
C ALA A 365 29.08 17.54 7.76
N VAL A 366 29.32 17.85 6.48
CA VAL A 366 29.27 16.88 5.37
C VAL A 366 30.43 15.88 5.48
N VAL A 367 31.58 16.34 5.97
CA VAL A 367 32.78 15.52 6.20
C VAL A 367 32.65 14.66 7.46
N SER A 368 32.00 15.16 8.51
CA SER A 368 31.78 14.48 9.81
C SER A 368 30.68 13.40 9.79
N GLY A 369 30.20 12.94 8.63
CA GLY A 369 29.29 11.78 8.52
C GLY A 369 27.86 11.99 9.04
N LYS A 370 27.46 13.20 9.45
CA LYS A 370 26.08 13.52 9.85
C LYS A 370 25.20 13.77 8.61
N MET A 371 25.00 12.72 7.81
CA MET A 371 24.22 12.78 6.56
C MET A 371 22.70 12.81 6.83
N ALA A 372 22.19 13.92 7.36
CA ALA A 372 20.74 14.10 7.52
C ALA A 372 20.06 14.61 6.23
N GLN A 373 20.81 15.28 5.35
CA GLN A 373 20.28 15.93 4.14
C GLN A 373 20.97 15.38 2.89
N ALA A 374 20.18 14.83 1.95
CA ALA A 374 20.71 14.31 0.68
C ALA A 374 21.02 15.41 -0.34
N TYR A 375 20.16 16.42 -0.45
CA TYR A 375 20.29 17.49 -1.43
C TYR A 375 21.42 18.45 -1.06
N GLY A 376 22.29 18.74 -2.03
CA GLY A 376 23.49 19.56 -1.85
C GLY A 376 24.65 18.82 -1.19
N SER A 377 24.52 17.51 -0.96
CA SER A 377 25.57 16.67 -0.38
C SER A 377 26.04 15.60 -1.37
N PRO A 378 27.34 15.26 -1.39
CA PRO A 378 27.86 14.18 -2.23
C PRO A 378 27.22 12.84 -1.84
N MET A 379 26.72 12.09 -2.82
CA MET A 379 26.14 10.76 -2.61
C MET A 379 26.85 9.70 -3.46
N TRP A 380 27.33 8.64 -2.81
CA TRP A 380 27.94 7.50 -3.49
C TRP A 380 27.00 6.84 -4.51
N SER A 381 25.68 6.86 -4.24
CA SER A 381 24.67 6.31 -5.16
C SER A 381 24.55 7.11 -6.46
N ALA A 382 24.85 8.42 -6.43
CA ALA A 382 24.91 9.24 -7.64
C ALA A 382 26.17 8.91 -8.45
N LEU A 383 27.30 8.72 -7.78
CA LEU A 383 28.54 8.29 -8.41
C LEU A 383 28.37 6.90 -9.08
N GLU A 384 27.64 6.00 -8.43
CA GLU A 384 27.33 4.68 -8.98
C GLU A 384 26.46 4.75 -10.24
N LEU A 385 25.51 5.69 -10.31
CA LEU A 385 24.74 5.98 -11.52
C LEU A 385 25.65 6.49 -12.66
N VAL A 386 26.48 7.49 -12.40
CA VAL A 386 27.40 8.06 -13.40
C VAL A 386 28.38 7.00 -13.91
N ARG A 387 28.94 6.20 -12.99
CA ARG A 387 29.81 5.06 -13.33
C ARG A 387 29.09 4.06 -14.22
N SER A 388 27.84 3.72 -13.89
CA SER A 388 27.02 2.80 -14.68
C SER A 388 26.75 3.31 -16.10
N LEU A 389 26.51 4.61 -16.25
CA LEU A 389 26.30 5.25 -17.56
C LEU A 389 27.59 5.28 -18.40
N ALA A 390 28.72 5.66 -17.79
CA ALA A 390 30.02 5.67 -18.46
C ALA A 390 30.43 4.26 -18.91
N ALA A 391 30.22 3.25 -18.05
CA ALA A 391 30.56 1.86 -18.34
C ALA A 391 29.63 1.19 -19.37
N ALA A 392 28.49 1.81 -19.71
CA ALA A 392 27.56 1.30 -20.72
C ALA A 392 28.10 1.50 -22.15
N GLY A 393 28.92 2.53 -22.39
CA GLY A 393 29.53 2.76 -23.70
C GLY A 393 30.38 4.02 -23.79
N ARG A 394 31.35 4.01 -24.71
CA ARG A 394 32.31 5.12 -24.93
C ARG A 394 31.62 6.45 -25.27
N SER A 395 30.56 6.42 -26.07
CA SER A 395 29.81 7.64 -26.44
C SER A 395 29.13 8.29 -25.25
N LEU A 396 28.58 7.49 -24.33
CA LEU A 396 27.95 8.00 -23.11
C LEU A 396 29.00 8.58 -22.16
N ALA A 397 30.15 7.91 -22.01
CA ALA A 397 31.26 8.42 -21.21
C ALA A 397 31.79 9.76 -21.75
N ASP A 398 31.96 9.88 -23.07
CA ASP A 398 32.39 11.12 -23.73
C ASP A 398 31.35 12.25 -23.54
N THR A 399 30.06 11.92 -23.67
CA THR A 399 28.97 12.86 -23.41
C THR A 399 28.97 13.33 -21.96
N LEU A 400 29.23 12.43 -21.00
CA LEU A 400 29.32 12.77 -19.58
C LEU A 400 30.47 13.74 -19.29
N LEU A 401 31.64 13.52 -19.87
CA LEU A 401 32.82 14.39 -19.71
C LEU A 401 32.61 15.75 -20.37
N GLN A 402 31.97 15.80 -21.53
CA GLN A 402 31.80 17.06 -22.28
C GLN A 402 30.66 17.93 -21.75
N ARG A 403 29.56 17.33 -21.26
CA ARG A 403 28.36 18.08 -20.85
C ARG A 403 28.31 18.42 -19.37
N TYR A 404 29.05 17.70 -18.52
CA TYR A 404 28.95 17.81 -17.07
C TYR A 404 30.34 17.95 -16.42
N PRO A 405 30.44 18.58 -15.23
CA PRO A 405 31.71 18.81 -14.54
C PRO A 405 32.22 17.55 -13.82
N LEU A 406 32.38 16.46 -14.57
CA LEU A 406 32.71 15.16 -14.01
C LEU A 406 34.11 15.12 -13.41
N GLU A 407 35.09 15.75 -14.04
CA GLU A 407 36.48 15.76 -13.56
C GLU A 407 36.61 16.52 -12.23
N GLU A 408 35.94 17.66 -12.10
CA GLU A 408 35.92 18.46 -10.88
C GLU A 408 35.19 17.71 -9.76
N SER A 409 34.02 17.13 -10.07
CA SER A 409 33.28 16.31 -9.10
C SER A 409 34.11 15.12 -8.60
N LEU A 410 34.81 14.40 -9.49
CA LEU A 410 35.67 13.27 -9.10
C LEU A 410 36.90 13.69 -8.31
N SER A 411 37.51 14.81 -8.66
CA SER A 411 38.64 15.37 -7.93
C SER A 411 38.28 15.65 -6.48
N ALA A 412 37.06 16.14 -6.22
CA ALA A 412 36.57 16.34 -4.86
C ALA A 412 36.53 15.03 -4.05
N TYR A 413 36.11 13.90 -4.65
CA TYR A 413 36.10 12.59 -3.97
C TYR A 413 37.51 12.05 -3.69
N LEU A 414 38.47 12.28 -4.59
CA LEU A 414 39.84 11.79 -4.45
C LEU A 414 40.69 12.66 -3.50
N ALA A 415 40.33 13.93 -3.34
CA ALA A 415 41.07 14.88 -2.50
C ALA A 415 40.80 14.72 -1.00
N LEU A 416 39.77 13.96 -0.59
CA LEU A 416 39.54 13.72 0.83
C LEU A 416 40.51 12.70 1.38
N ASP A 417 41.14 13.08 2.48
CA ASP A 417 41.89 12.16 3.31
C ASP A 417 40.92 11.11 3.89
N PRO A 418 41.17 9.80 3.69
CA PRO A 418 40.35 8.73 4.29
C PRO A 418 40.25 8.80 5.82
N SER A 419 41.14 9.53 6.49
CA SER A 419 41.08 9.78 7.93
C SER A 419 40.04 10.83 8.34
N ALA A 420 39.60 11.69 7.42
CA ALA A 420 38.59 12.73 7.67
C ALA A 420 37.14 12.21 7.67
N SER A 421 36.92 10.95 7.25
CA SER A 421 35.59 10.32 7.17
C SER A 421 35.26 9.39 8.35
N ARG A 422 36.01 9.42 9.46
CA ARG A 422 35.76 8.60 10.65
C ARG A 422 34.84 9.25 11.67
#